data_AF-A0A8S2R2F0-F1
#
_entry.id   AF-A0A8S2R2F0-F1
#
_cell.length_a   1.000
_cell.length_b   1.000
_cell.length_c   1.000
_cell.angle_alpha   90.00
_cell.angle_beta   90.00
_cell.angle_gamma   90.00
#
_symmetry.space_group_name_H-M   'P 1'
#
loop_
_entity.id
_entity.type
_entity.pdbx_description
1 polymer ?
#
loop_
_entity_poly.entity_id
_entity_poly.type
_entity_poly.pdbx_seq_one_letter_code
_entity_poly.pdbx_strand_id
1 'polypeptide(L)'
;MSTLNQSIEPYYMQFLRCAKYSHVFEYENRSYHPITLPTCDHTMCKQYIGKIRDERKCPQDQVSFGIDHRPIDQLPTNYPLLIILYDPSKLPKDHKERYGQCPSYMKLDDETKTCFISADKTLGDISMAIKPIINTKECESVISRSMIRKIFSLLNSQYVEREGRSKFLKAMRSLAEHICIDIMLGHQNPQQ
;
A
#
# COMPACT_ATOMS: atom_id res chain seq x y z
N MET A 1 17.41 18.19 -33.51
CA MET A 1 16.69 16.97 -33.09
C MET A 1 17.40 16.39 -31.87
N SER A 2 17.07 16.91 -30.69
CA SER A 2 17.59 16.43 -29.41
C SER A 2 16.62 15.38 -28.86
N THR A 3 16.97 14.10 -29.04
CA THR A 3 16.34 13.01 -28.32
C THR A 3 16.66 13.18 -26.84
N LEU A 4 15.71 13.77 -26.09
CA LEU A 4 15.69 13.71 -24.65
C LEU A 4 15.74 12.23 -24.25
N ASN A 5 16.84 11.82 -23.65
CA ASN A 5 16.90 10.66 -22.78
C ASN A 5 15.89 10.88 -21.65
N GLN A 6 14.62 10.57 -21.88
CA GLN A 6 13.67 10.34 -20.81
C GLN A 6 14.17 9.10 -20.09
N SER A 7 14.81 9.30 -18.94
CA SER A 7 15.02 8.23 -17.96
C SER A 7 13.67 7.60 -17.68
N ILE A 8 13.46 6.38 -18.19
CA ILE A 8 12.23 5.62 -17.95
C ILE A 8 12.10 5.45 -16.44
N GLU A 9 11.06 6.03 -15.86
CA GLU A 9 10.81 5.95 -14.43
C GLU A 9 10.53 4.49 -14.03
N PRO A 10 11.06 4.00 -12.90
CA PRO A 10 10.84 2.62 -12.49
C PRO A 10 9.36 2.26 -12.36
N TYR A 11 8.97 1.07 -12.83
CA TYR A 11 7.57 0.60 -12.84
C TYR A 11 6.86 0.72 -11.47
N TYR A 12 7.58 0.51 -10.37
CA TYR A 12 7.00 0.54 -9.03
C TYR A 12 6.55 1.95 -8.59
N MET A 13 7.07 3.02 -9.21
CA MET A 13 6.77 4.40 -8.80
C MET A 13 5.29 4.75 -8.96
N GLN A 14 4.57 4.07 -9.87
CA GLN A 14 3.12 4.26 -10.01
C GLN A 14 2.35 3.92 -8.72
N PHE A 15 2.87 3.04 -7.87
CA PHE A 15 2.24 2.65 -6.60
C PHE A 15 2.54 3.63 -5.46
N LEU A 16 3.52 4.52 -5.65
CA LEU A 16 3.97 5.50 -4.65
C LEU A 16 3.50 6.92 -4.99
N ARG A 17 2.55 7.03 -5.93
CA ARG A 17 1.98 8.29 -6.40
C ARG A 17 0.47 8.30 -6.18
N CYS A 18 -0.08 9.49 -5.94
CA CYS A 18 -1.53 9.69 -5.90
C CYS A 18 -2.11 9.31 -7.26
N ALA A 19 -3.01 8.31 -7.32
CA ALA A 19 -3.48 7.85 -8.63
C ALA A 19 -4.41 8.85 -9.36
N LYS A 20 -4.77 9.98 -8.72
CA LYS A 20 -5.39 11.12 -9.40
C LYS A 20 -4.43 12.22 -9.81
N TYR A 21 -3.54 12.64 -8.91
CA TYR A 21 -2.68 13.83 -9.13
C TYR A 21 -1.25 13.50 -9.54
N SER A 22 -0.88 12.22 -9.53
CA SER A 22 0.41 11.68 -9.96
C SER A 22 1.64 12.23 -9.22
N HIS A 23 1.48 13.09 -8.21
CA HIS A 23 2.59 13.46 -7.31
C HIS A 23 2.94 12.28 -6.39
N VAL A 24 4.20 12.21 -5.99
CA VAL A 24 4.69 11.23 -5.00
C VAL A 24 4.04 11.52 -3.65
N PHE A 25 3.76 10.50 -2.86
CA PHE A 25 3.26 10.68 -1.50
C PHE A 25 4.34 11.30 -0.61
N GLU A 26 3.92 12.10 0.36
CA GLU A 26 4.85 12.73 1.29
C GLU A 26 4.39 12.59 2.74
N TYR A 27 5.33 12.51 3.68
CA TYR A 27 5.03 12.44 5.10
C TYR A 27 4.93 13.83 5.77
N GLU A 28 5.84 14.75 5.45
CA GLU A 28 5.87 16.08 6.10
C GLU A 28 4.63 16.91 5.75
N ASN A 29 4.13 16.79 4.53
CA ASN A 29 2.91 17.44 4.10
C ASN A 29 1.70 16.50 4.25
N ARG A 30 0.88 16.74 5.30
CA ARG A 30 -0.34 15.95 5.58
C ARG A 30 -1.32 15.88 4.41
N SER A 31 -1.33 16.86 3.51
CA SER A 31 -2.18 16.86 2.31
C SER A 31 -1.79 15.75 1.34
N TYR A 32 -0.54 15.30 1.37
CA TYR A 32 0.03 14.29 0.47
C TYR A 32 0.14 12.91 1.10
N HIS A 33 -0.39 12.72 2.31
CA HIS A 33 -0.46 11.41 2.96
C HIS A 33 -1.25 10.43 2.08
N PRO A 34 -0.73 9.20 1.87
CA PRO A 34 -1.43 8.18 1.09
C PRO A 34 -2.61 7.62 1.86
N ILE A 35 -3.78 7.56 1.24
CA ILE A 35 -4.99 6.94 1.78
C ILE A 35 -5.51 5.96 0.73
N THR A 36 -5.53 4.67 1.11
CA THR A 36 -6.04 3.61 0.24
C THR A 36 -7.55 3.46 0.40
N LEU A 37 -8.26 3.42 -0.73
CA LEU A 37 -9.70 3.21 -0.79
C LEU A 37 -10.05 1.73 -0.57
N PRO A 38 -11.01 1.42 0.32
CA PRO A 38 -11.23 0.06 0.79
C PRO A 38 -11.90 -0.88 -0.23
N THR A 39 -12.57 -0.36 -1.26
CA THR A 39 -13.29 -1.19 -2.24
C THR A 39 -12.52 -1.42 -3.54
N CYS A 40 -11.45 -0.67 -3.81
CA CYS A 40 -10.72 -0.74 -5.09
C CYS A 40 -9.19 -0.76 -4.97
N ASP A 41 -8.62 -0.65 -3.76
CA ASP A 41 -7.16 -0.68 -3.50
C ASP A 41 -6.36 0.45 -4.19
N HIS A 42 -7.06 1.41 -4.79
CA HIS A 42 -6.45 2.63 -5.30
C HIS A 42 -6.08 3.57 -4.15
N THR A 43 -4.86 4.12 -4.20
CA THR A 43 -4.33 5.02 -3.17
C THR A 43 -4.30 6.45 -3.69
N MET A 44 -4.88 7.36 -2.90
CA MET A 44 -4.99 8.79 -3.20
C MET A 44 -4.31 9.61 -2.12
N CYS A 45 -3.95 10.86 -2.41
CA CYS A 45 -3.52 11.77 -1.36
C CYS A 45 -4.71 12.25 -0.51
N LYS A 46 -4.46 12.57 0.76
CA LYS A 46 -5.47 13.08 1.70
C LYS A 46 -6.21 14.31 1.17
N GLN A 47 -5.52 15.20 0.47
CA GLN A 47 -6.13 16.35 -0.19
C GLN A 47 -7.21 15.93 -1.19
N TYR A 48 -6.94 14.91 -2.00
CA TYR A 48 -7.91 14.43 -2.98
C TYR A 48 -9.08 13.70 -2.31
N ILE A 49 -8.80 12.90 -1.29
CA ILE A 49 -9.85 12.27 -0.47
C ILE A 49 -10.84 13.31 0.07
N GLY A 50 -10.34 14.46 0.54
CA GLY A 50 -11.18 15.56 0.99
C GLY A 50 -12.13 16.11 -0.08
N LYS A 51 -11.74 16.06 -1.36
CA LYS A 51 -12.57 16.53 -2.49
C LYS A 51 -13.66 15.55 -2.91
N ILE A 52 -13.44 14.24 -2.73
CA ILE A 52 -14.41 13.19 -3.10
C ILE A 52 -15.25 12.70 -1.91
N ARG A 53 -15.27 13.49 -0.82
CA ARG A 53 -15.94 13.16 0.45
C ARG A 53 -17.44 12.91 0.26
N ASP A 54 -18.06 13.67 -0.62
CA ASP A 54 -19.51 13.64 -0.82
C ASP A 54 -19.89 12.65 -1.94
N GLU A 55 -19.13 12.58 -3.03
CA GLU A 55 -19.41 11.63 -4.12
C GLU A 55 -19.12 10.18 -3.75
N ARG A 56 -18.15 9.95 -2.84
CA ARG A 56 -17.75 8.63 -2.33
C ARG A 56 -17.43 7.59 -3.41
N LYS A 57 -16.85 8.04 -4.53
CA LYS A 57 -16.50 7.19 -5.68
C LYS A 57 -15.03 7.27 -6.02
N CYS A 58 -14.47 6.12 -6.38
CA CYS A 58 -13.11 6.06 -6.87
C CYS A 58 -13.01 6.82 -8.21
N PRO A 59 -12.04 7.72 -8.41
CA PRO A 59 -11.90 8.43 -9.68
C PRO A 59 -11.54 7.52 -10.87
N GLN A 60 -10.88 6.39 -10.62
CA GLN A 60 -10.48 5.44 -11.66
C GLN A 60 -11.62 4.46 -11.98
N ASP A 61 -12.08 3.72 -10.97
CA ASP A 61 -13.02 2.62 -11.22
C ASP A 61 -14.49 3.02 -11.07
N GLN A 62 -14.77 4.23 -10.58
CA GLN A 62 -16.12 4.71 -10.25
C GLN A 62 -16.86 3.85 -9.21
N VAL A 63 -16.15 2.93 -8.55
CA VAL A 63 -16.67 2.09 -7.47
C VAL A 63 -16.93 2.95 -6.24
N SER A 64 -18.15 2.86 -5.71
CA SER A 64 -18.53 3.52 -4.47
C SER A 64 -17.85 2.88 -3.26
N PHE A 65 -17.61 3.66 -2.22
CA PHE A 65 -17.05 3.19 -0.95
C PHE A 65 -17.70 3.88 0.25
N GLY A 66 -17.48 3.34 1.45
CA GLY A 66 -17.99 3.94 2.69
C GLY A 66 -19.51 3.85 2.80
N ILE A 67 -20.04 2.63 2.69
CA ILE A 67 -21.47 2.29 2.69
C ILE A 67 -22.17 2.70 4.00
N ASP A 68 -21.41 2.85 5.09
CA ASP A 68 -21.95 3.14 6.43
C ASP A 68 -21.95 4.65 6.80
N HIS A 69 -21.97 5.56 5.83
CA HIS A 69 -21.89 7.02 6.03
C HIS A 69 -20.69 7.53 6.85
N ARG A 70 -19.69 6.68 7.15
CA ARG A 70 -18.51 7.05 7.92
C ARG A 70 -17.70 8.17 7.25
N PRO A 71 -17.05 9.07 8.02
CA PRO A 71 -16.22 10.13 7.45
C PRO A 71 -15.01 9.54 6.73
N ILE A 72 -14.92 9.76 5.41
CA ILE A 72 -13.84 9.21 4.57
C ILE A 72 -12.51 9.89 4.86
N ASP A 73 -12.54 11.13 5.35
CA ASP A 73 -11.37 11.86 5.84
C ASP A 73 -10.74 11.27 7.10
N GLN A 74 -11.42 10.31 7.75
CA GLN A 74 -10.90 9.54 8.88
C GLN A 74 -10.36 8.16 8.46
N LEU A 75 -10.30 7.87 7.15
CA LEU A 75 -9.56 6.71 6.66
C LEU A 75 -8.07 6.88 7.02
N PRO A 76 -7.41 5.78 7.43
CA PRO A 76 -6.06 5.87 7.92
C PRO A 76 -5.05 6.00 6.77
N THR A 77 -3.92 6.62 7.11
CA THR A 77 -2.78 6.75 6.20
C THR A 77 -2.13 5.39 5.97
N ASN A 78 -1.76 5.10 4.73
CA ASN A 78 -1.03 3.90 4.36
C ASN A 78 0.47 4.07 4.68
N TYR A 79 0.83 3.83 5.94
CA TYR A 79 2.20 3.93 6.43
C TYR A 79 3.20 2.98 5.73
N PRO A 80 2.83 1.74 5.35
CA PRO A 80 3.74 0.89 4.58
C PRO A 80 4.29 1.53 3.29
N LEU A 81 3.50 2.34 2.57
CA LEU A 81 4.00 3.09 1.40
C LEU A 81 4.96 4.22 1.81
N LEU A 82 4.68 4.91 2.92
CA LEU A 82 5.58 5.94 3.45
C LEU A 82 6.90 5.35 3.94
N ILE A 83 6.91 4.15 4.51
CA ILE A 83 8.14 3.43 4.92
C ILE A 83 9.05 3.18 3.72
N ILE A 84 8.49 2.91 2.54
CA ILE A 84 9.27 2.75 1.30
C ILE A 84 9.95 4.07 0.92
N LEU A 85 9.26 5.20 1.08
CA LEU A 85 9.73 6.52 0.66
C LEU A 85 10.64 7.20 1.70
N TYR A 86 10.41 6.96 2.99
CA TYR A 86 11.03 7.70 4.10
C TYR A 86 11.81 6.78 5.04
N ASP A 87 12.74 7.37 5.79
CA ASP A 87 13.38 6.66 6.89
C ASP A 87 12.31 6.31 7.96
N PRO A 88 12.12 5.03 8.32
CA PRO A 88 11.17 4.63 9.35
C PRO A 88 11.37 5.32 10.71
N SER A 89 12.58 5.80 11.00
CA SER A 89 12.87 6.56 12.23
C SER A 89 12.12 7.90 12.31
N LYS A 90 11.73 8.46 11.17
CA LYS A 90 10.98 9.72 11.05
C LYS A 90 9.47 9.55 11.12
N LEU A 91 8.99 8.31 11.00
CA LEU A 91 7.57 7.99 10.98
C LEU A 91 7.08 7.61 12.39
N PRO A 92 5.78 7.80 12.69
CA PRO A 92 5.18 7.37 13.94
C PRO A 92 5.42 5.88 14.17
N LYS A 93 5.88 5.48 15.36
CA LYS A 93 6.07 4.06 15.71
C LYS A 93 4.89 3.49 16.47
N ASP A 94 4.18 4.33 17.22
CA ASP A 94 3.01 3.92 18.00
C ASP A 94 1.79 3.75 17.07
N HIS A 95 1.13 2.60 17.17
CA HIS A 95 -0.09 2.31 16.42
C HIS A 95 -1.25 3.22 16.82
N LYS A 96 -1.28 3.69 18.08
CA LYS A 96 -2.25 4.68 18.55
C LYS A 96 -2.03 6.03 17.86
N GLU A 97 -0.79 6.40 17.58
CA GLU A 97 -0.50 7.62 16.81
C GLU A 97 -0.91 7.46 15.34
N ARG A 98 -0.65 6.29 14.74
CA ARG A 98 -1.00 5.98 13.34
C ARG A 98 -2.50 5.87 13.09
N TYR A 99 -3.21 5.20 13.99
CA TYR A 99 -4.58 4.71 13.76
C TYR A 99 -5.59 5.15 14.83
N GLY A 100 -5.16 5.82 15.90
CA GLY A 100 -6.03 6.19 17.03
C GLY A 100 -7.14 7.18 16.70
N GLN A 101 -7.08 7.82 15.53
CA GLN A 101 -8.16 8.68 15.01
C GLN A 101 -9.12 7.94 14.06
N CYS A 102 -8.81 6.71 13.67
CA CYS A 102 -9.62 5.91 12.77
C CYS A 102 -10.76 5.22 13.53
N PRO A 103 -12.04 5.51 13.23
CA PRO A 103 -13.17 4.88 13.92
C PRO A 103 -13.19 3.37 13.82
N SER A 104 -12.79 2.83 12.67
CA SER A 104 -12.77 1.39 12.41
C SER A 104 -11.72 0.67 13.26
N TYR A 105 -10.60 1.33 13.57
CA TYR A 105 -9.58 0.82 14.49
C TYR A 105 -10.04 0.92 15.96
N MET A 106 -10.63 2.06 16.35
CA MET A 106 -11.10 2.27 17.72
C MET A 106 -12.19 1.28 18.17
N LYS A 107 -13.03 0.82 17.22
CA LYS A 107 -14.12 -0.14 17.45
C LYS A 107 -13.68 -1.60 17.59
N LEU A 108 -12.41 -1.91 17.31
CA LEU A 108 -11.91 -3.28 17.44
C LEU A 108 -11.80 -3.67 18.92
N ASP A 109 -12.13 -4.91 19.24
CA ASP A 109 -11.77 -5.54 20.51
C ASP A 109 -10.25 -5.72 20.63
N ASP A 110 -9.77 -6.00 21.85
CA ASP A 110 -8.34 -6.03 22.15
C ASP A 110 -7.60 -7.20 21.46
N GLU A 111 -8.27 -8.33 21.26
CA GLU A 111 -7.72 -9.48 20.52
C GLU A 111 -7.52 -9.10 19.05
N THR A 112 -8.53 -8.51 18.42
CA THR A 112 -8.49 -8.06 17.04
C THR A 112 -7.47 -6.93 16.85
N LYS A 113 -7.32 -6.01 17.82
CA LYS A 113 -6.26 -4.99 17.81
C LYS A 113 -4.87 -5.63 17.83
N THR A 114 -4.67 -6.69 18.61
CA THR A 114 -3.39 -7.42 18.67
C THR A 114 -3.04 -8.03 17.32
N CYS A 115 -4.00 -8.70 16.68
CA CYS A 115 -3.84 -9.24 15.32
C CYS A 115 -3.56 -8.13 14.28
N PHE A 116 -4.26 -7.01 14.39
CA PHE A 116 -4.05 -5.85 13.52
C PHE A 116 -2.63 -5.28 13.65
N ILE A 117 -2.16 -5.07 14.88
CA ILE A 117 -0.80 -4.56 15.17
C ILE A 117 0.26 -5.51 14.61
N SER A 118 0.07 -6.82 14.76
CA SER A 118 0.96 -7.83 14.17
C SER A 118 1.01 -7.74 12.64
N ALA A 119 -0.15 -7.57 12.01
CA ALA A 119 -0.23 -7.38 10.56
C ALA A 119 0.44 -6.08 10.10
N ASP A 120 0.18 -4.94 10.76
CA ASP A 120 0.80 -3.65 10.41
C ASP A 120 2.34 -3.71 10.51
N LYS A 121 2.84 -4.31 11.59
CA LYS A 121 4.28 -4.53 11.78
C LYS A 121 4.86 -5.37 10.64
N THR A 122 4.20 -6.47 10.30
CA THR A 122 4.64 -7.36 9.20
C THR A 122 4.68 -6.61 7.87
N LEU A 123 3.68 -5.76 7.57
CA LEU A 123 3.69 -4.93 6.36
C LEU A 123 4.81 -3.90 6.38
N GLY A 124 5.09 -3.31 7.54
CA GLY A 124 6.24 -2.43 7.74
C GLY A 124 7.57 -3.14 7.46
N ASP A 125 7.74 -4.36 7.96
CA ASP A 125 8.93 -5.19 7.74
C ASP A 125 9.10 -5.53 6.26
N ILE A 126 8.02 -5.89 5.56
CA ILE A 126 8.03 -6.11 4.09
C ILE A 126 8.45 -4.83 3.37
N SER A 127 7.89 -3.67 3.74
CA SER A 127 8.24 -2.38 3.14
C SER A 127 9.72 -2.02 3.36
N MET A 128 10.28 -2.29 4.53
CA MET A 128 11.70 -2.07 4.82
C MET A 128 12.59 -3.02 4.02
N ALA A 129 12.21 -4.30 3.90
CA ALA A 129 12.97 -5.30 3.16
C ALA A 129 12.99 -5.01 1.65
N ILE A 130 11.87 -4.55 1.08
CA ILE A 130 11.78 -4.28 -0.36
C ILE A 130 12.43 -2.95 -0.75
N LYS A 131 12.41 -1.94 0.13
CA LYS A 131 12.95 -0.60 -0.14
C LYS A 131 14.35 -0.59 -0.78
N PRO A 132 15.39 -1.27 -0.23
CA PRO A 132 16.71 -1.27 -0.85
C PRO A 132 16.70 -1.96 -2.22
N ILE A 133 15.89 -3.02 -2.38
CA ILE A 133 15.80 -3.79 -3.63
C ILE A 133 15.26 -2.89 -4.74
N ILE A 134 14.13 -2.22 -4.51
CA ILE A 134 13.47 -1.42 -5.55
C ILE A 134 14.21 -0.14 -5.90
N ASN A 135 14.99 0.41 -4.97
CA ASN A 135 15.80 1.60 -5.22
C ASN A 135 17.12 1.29 -5.95
N THR A 136 17.45 0.01 -6.16
CA THR A 136 18.60 -0.36 -7.00
C THR A 136 18.22 -0.32 -8.48
N LYS A 137 19.18 0.08 -9.34
CA LYS A 137 19.01 0.00 -10.81
C LYS A 137 18.81 -1.45 -11.30
N GLU A 138 19.19 -2.42 -10.48
CA GLU A 138 19.11 -3.86 -10.71
C GLU A 138 17.87 -4.51 -10.06
N CYS A 139 16.89 -3.71 -9.63
CA CYS A 139 15.65 -4.21 -9.04
C CYS A 139 15.02 -5.34 -9.89
N GLU A 140 14.95 -5.15 -11.21
CA GLU A 140 14.32 -6.12 -12.12
C GLU A 140 15.11 -7.44 -12.28
N SER A 141 16.40 -7.48 -11.92
CA SER A 141 17.18 -8.72 -11.89
C SER A 141 17.11 -9.45 -10.54
N VAL A 142 16.73 -8.76 -9.46
CA VAL A 142 16.58 -9.37 -8.13
C VAL A 142 15.15 -9.83 -7.89
N ILE A 143 14.15 -9.08 -8.35
CA ILE A 143 12.74 -9.37 -8.11
C ILE A 143 11.91 -9.12 -9.37
N SER A 144 11.09 -10.10 -9.74
CA SER A 144 10.26 -10.00 -10.94
C SER A 144 9.18 -8.91 -10.79
N ARG A 145 8.78 -8.30 -11.91
CA ARG A 145 7.65 -7.36 -11.94
C ARG A 145 6.35 -7.97 -11.39
N SER A 146 6.15 -9.28 -11.59
CA SER A 146 5.02 -10.03 -11.03
C SER A 146 5.04 -10.00 -9.51
N MET A 147 6.21 -10.27 -8.90
CA MET A 147 6.38 -10.25 -7.46
C MET A 147 6.23 -8.84 -6.89
N ILE A 148 6.84 -7.81 -7.51
CA ILE A 148 6.67 -6.40 -7.13
C ILE A 148 5.17 -6.05 -7.10
N ARG A 149 4.42 -6.40 -8.15
CA ARG A 149 2.98 -6.13 -8.23
C ARG A 149 2.19 -6.81 -7.11
N LYS A 150 2.52 -8.06 -6.76
CA LYS A 150 1.87 -8.78 -5.66
C LYS A 150 2.18 -8.17 -4.30
N ILE A 151 3.42 -7.76 -4.07
CA ILE A 151 3.81 -7.05 -2.85
C ILE A 151 3.05 -5.73 -2.75
N PHE A 152 3.07 -4.90 -3.79
CA PHE A 152 2.32 -3.63 -3.77
C PHE A 152 0.80 -3.82 -3.69
N SER A 153 0.24 -4.91 -4.21
CA SER A 153 -1.18 -5.25 -4.00
C SER A 153 -1.48 -5.52 -2.53
N LEU A 154 -0.57 -6.19 -1.81
CA LEU A 154 -0.70 -6.41 -0.36
C LEU A 154 -0.56 -5.09 0.41
N LEU A 155 0.45 -4.28 0.07
CA LEU A 155 0.70 -2.99 0.73
C LEU A 155 -0.41 -1.96 0.47
N ASN A 156 -1.06 -2.00 -0.69
CA ASN A 156 -2.21 -1.14 -1.05
C ASN A 156 -3.56 -1.70 -0.57
N SER A 157 -3.59 -2.53 0.47
CA SER A 157 -4.86 -3.00 1.03
C SER A 157 -5.27 -2.16 2.23
N GLN A 158 -6.52 -1.69 2.27
CA GLN A 158 -7.07 -0.96 3.42
C GLN A 158 -7.72 -1.93 4.43
N TYR A 159 -6.90 -2.74 5.10
CA TYR A 159 -7.36 -3.83 5.98
C TYR A 159 -7.94 -3.36 7.33
N VAL A 160 -7.80 -2.08 7.67
CA VAL A 160 -8.49 -1.46 8.82
C VAL A 160 -10.01 -1.50 8.60
N GLU A 161 -10.43 -1.23 7.37
CA GLU A 161 -11.83 -1.26 6.94
C GLU A 161 -12.28 -2.68 6.61
N ARG A 162 -13.54 -3.01 6.92
CA ARG A 162 -14.11 -4.34 6.72
C ARG A 162 -14.06 -4.75 5.25
N GLU A 163 -14.37 -3.84 4.35
CA GLU A 163 -14.40 -4.05 2.90
C GLU A 163 -12.99 -4.38 2.35
N GLY A 164 -11.95 -3.75 2.91
CA GLY A 164 -10.57 -3.98 2.50
C GLY A 164 -9.94 -5.25 3.08
N ARG A 165 -10.47 -5.82 4.18
CA ARG A 165 -9.95 -7.07 4.78
C ARG A 165 -10.00 -8.26 3.84
N SER A 166 -11.09 -8.43 3.09
CA SER A 166 -11.20 -9.54 2.13
C SER A 166 -10.14 -9.44 1.03
N LYS A 167 -9.87 -8.22 0.56
CA LYS A 167 -8.86 -7.92 -0.46
C LYS A 167 -7.45 -8.14 0.07
N PHE A 168 -7.18 -7.69 1.29
CA PHE A 168 -5.94 -7.96 2.01
C PHE A 168 -5.64 -9.46 2.09
N LEU A 169 -6.61 -10.27 2.54
CA LEU A 169 -6.43 -11.73 2.65
C LEU A 169 -6.20 -12.38 1.28
N LYS A 170 -6.90 -11.92 0.23
CA LYS A 170 -6.67 -12.40 -1.15
C LYS A 170 -5.29 -12.02 -1.66
N ALA A 171 -4.83 -10.79 -1.43
CA ALA A 171 -3.51 -10.32 -1.82
C ALA A 171 -2.41 -11.10 -1.10
N MET A 172 -2.56 -11.32 0.21
CA MET A 172 -1.65 -12.12 1.03
C MET A 172 -1.55 -13.55 0.50
N ARG A 173 -2.68 -14.22 0.28
CA ARG A 173 -2.71 -15.56 -0.29
C ARG A 173 -2.03 -15.62 -1.65
N SER A 174 -2.34 -14.66 -2.53
CA SER A 174 -1.77 -14.59 -3.88
C SER A 174 -0.25 -14.37 -3.87
N LEU A 175 0.25 -13.62 -2.88
CA LEU A 175 1.69 -13.42 -2.67
C LEU A 175 2.35 -14.69 -2.15
N ALA A 176 1.78 -15.33 -1.13
CA ALA A 176 2.29 -16.56 -0.54
C ALA A 176 2.35 -17.71 -1.56
N GLU A 177 1.28 -17.91 -2.34
CA GLU A 177 1.24 -18.91 -3.42
C GLU A 177 2.35 -18.67 -4.44
N HIS A 178 2.60 -17.41 -4.84
CA HIS A 178 3.64 -17.08 -5.79
C HIS A 178 5.05 -17.31 -5.22
N ILE A 179 5.28 -16.95 -3.96
CA ILE A 179 6.55 -17.22 -3.27
C ILE A 179 6.82 -18.73 -3.23
N CYS A 180 5.82 -19.54 -2.88
CA CYS A 180 5.96 -21.00 -2.87
C CYS A 180 6.32 -21.54 -4.26
N ILE A 181 5.67 -21.06 -5.31
CA ILE A 181 5.96 -21.46 -6.70
C ILE A 181 7.40 -21.07 -7.07
N ASP A 182 7.81 -19.83 -6.81
CA ASP A 182 9.16 -19.36 -7.13
C ASP A 182 10.24 -20.18 -6.40
N ILE A 183 9.99 -20.54 -5.13
CA ILE A 183 10.87 -21.44 -4.37
C ILE A 183 10.92 -22.82 -5.02
N MET A 184 9.77 -23.41 -5.36
CA MET A 184 9.73 -24.74 -6.00
C MET A 184 10.49 -24.74 -7.34
N LEU A 185 10.25 -23.75 -8.19
CA LEU A 185 10.95 -23.59 -9.47
C LEU A 185 12.45 -23.40 -9.29
N GLY A 186 12.87 -22.65 -8.27
CA GLY A 186 14.29 -22.48 -7.94
C GLY A 186 15.01 -23.78 -7.53
N HIS A 187 14.26 -24.78 -7.06
CA HIS A 187 14.80 -26.11 -6.72
C HIS A 187 14.61 -27.15 -7.83
N GLN A 188 13.88 -26.82 -8.91
CA GLN A 188 13.76 -27.71 -10.06
C GLN A 188 15.03 -27.65 -10.90
N ASN A 189 15.60 -28.82 -11.20
CA ASN A 189 16.78 -28.93 -12.04
C ASN A 189 16.36 -28.68 -13.51
N PRO A 190 16.85 -27.62 -14.19
CA PRO A 190 16.36 -27.26 -15.53
C PRO A 190 16.73 -28.26 -16.64
N GLN A 191 17.55 -29.27 -16.33
CA GLN A 191 18.19 -30.18 -17.31
C GLN A 191 17.76 -31.65 -17.19
N GLN A 192 16.69 -31.97 -16.45
CA GLN A 192 16.15 -33.34 -16.38
C GLN A 192 14.83 -33.46 -17.13
#